data_AF-A0A6L4WQ18-F1
#
_entry.id   AF-A0A6L4WQ18-F1
#
_cell.length_a   1.000
_cell.length_b   1.000
_cell.length_c   1.000
_cell.angle_alpha   90.00
_cell.angle_beta   90.00
_cell.angle_gamma   90.00
#
_symmetry.space_group_name_H-M   'P 1'
#
loop_
_entity.id
_entity.type
_entity.pdbx_description
1 polymer ?
#
loop_
_entity_poly.entity_id
_entity_poly.type
_entity_poly.pdbx_seq_one_letter_code
_entity_poly.pdbx_strand_id
1 'polypeptide(L)' 'MKKTLILFFLVISFVFAKVDYSEMSTQELIAIMGYVKAENKKQFIQELKSRVATMSANEKKAYDNNLAKLNK' A
#
# COMPACT_ATOMS: atom_id res chain seq x y z
N MET A 1 26.82 -18.58 -21.08
CA MET A 1 26.11 -19.24 -19.96
C MET A 1 26.01 -18.38 -18.70
N LYS A 2 27.07 -17.68 -18.23
CA LYS A 2 26.97 -16.79 -17.06
C LYS A 2 26.14 -15.51 -17.31
N LYS A 3 26.23 -14.93 -18.51
CA LYS A 3 25.53 -13.69 -18.90
C LYS A 3 24.00 -13.84 -18.96
N THR A 4 23.50 -15.01 -19.38
CA THR A 4 22.07 -15.32 -19.43
C THR A 4 21.47 -15.53 -18.04
N LEU A 5 22.26 -16.03 -17.08
CA LEU A 5 21.84 -16.19 -15.69
C LEU A 5 21.63 -14.84 -14.99
N ILE A 6 22.52 -13.88 -15.23
CA ILE A 6 22.39 -12.51 -14.68
C ILE A 6 21.12 -11.84 -15.22
N LEU A 7 20.85 -11.99 -16.53
CA LEU A 7 19.64 -11.44 -17.14
C LEU A 7 18.37 -12.09 -16.56
N PHE A 8 18.39 -13.39 -16.29
CA PHE A 8 17.30 -14.09 -15.64
C PHE A 8 17.03 -13.59 -14.21
N PHE A 9 18.09 -13.40 -13.40
CA PHE A 9 17.96 -12.81 -12.06
C PHE A 9 17.44 -11.37 -12.10
N LEU A 10 17.85 -10.58 -13.09
CA LEU A 10 17.38 -9.20 -13.26
C LEU A 10 15.90 -9.13 -13.66
N VAL A 11 15.41 -10.07 -14.47
CA VAL A 11 13.97 -10.12 -14.81
C VAL A 11 13.14 -10.53 -13.60
N ILE A 12 13.63 -11.45 -12.77
CA ILE A 12 12.93 -11.90 -11.55
C ILE A 12 12.76 -10.77 -10.53
N SER A 13 13.72 -9.85 -10.41
CA SER A 13 13.60 -8.76 -9.43
C SER A 13 12.45 -7.79 -9.74
N PHE A 14 12.04 -7.65 -11.01
CA PHE A 14 10.87 -6.83 -11.38
C PHE A 14 9.54 -7.53 -11.11
N VAL A 15 9.50 -8.86 -11.07
CA VAL A 15 8.27 -9.63 -10.81
C VAL A 15 7.76 -9.43 -9.37
N PHE A 16 8.65 -9.01 -8.45
CA PHE A 16 8.33 -8.86 -7.03
C PHE A 16 8.32 -7.41 -6.54
N ALA A 17 8.21 -6.43 -7.43
CA ALA A 17 8.03 -5.03 -7.05
C ALA A 17 6.68 -4.85 -6.31
N LYS A 18 6.73 -4.91 -4.98
CA LYS A 18 5.60 -4.64 -4.10
C LYS A 18 5.39 -3.14 -3.98
N VAL A 19 4.14 -2.73 -3.83
CA VAL A 19 3.83 -1.34 -3.49
C VAL A 19 4.24 -1.11 -2.04
N ASP A 20 5.17 -0.19 -1.81
CA ASP A 20 5.56 0.21 -0.47
C ASP A 20 4.67 1.34 0.03
N TYR A 21 3.74 1.00 0.92
CA TYR A 21 2.82 1.95 1.53
C TYR A 21 3.45 2.70 2.72
N SER A 22 4.59 2.25 3.24
CA SER A 22 5.25 2.89 4.39
C SER A 22 5.82 4.27 4.03
N GLU A 23 6.21 4.44 2.78
CA GLU A 23 6.72 5.71 2.23
C GLU A 23 5.61 6.74 1.94
N MET A 24 4.33 6.33 1.95
CA MET A 24 3.21 7.26 1.75
C MET A 24 2.89 8.01 3.04
N SER A 25 2.37 9.22 2.95
CA SER A 25 1.76 9.93 4.08
C SER A 25 0.41 9.34 4.47
N THR A 26 -0.04 9.58 5.71
CA THR A 26 -1.36 9.13 6.18
C THR A 26 -2.50 9.69 5.31
N GLN A 27 -2.35 10.93 4.82
CA GLN A 27 -3.34 11.58 3.95
C GLN A 27 -3.42 10.90 2.58
N GLU A 28 -2.28 10.53 1.99
CA GLU A 28 -2.24 9.78 0.73
C GLU A 28 -2.86 8.39 0.90
N LEU A 29 -2.56 7.70 2.01
CA LEU A 29 -3.18 6.41 2.32
C LEU A 29 -4.70 6.53 2.43
N ILE A 30 -5.22 7.56 3.10
CA ILE A 30 -6.66 7.81 3.20
C ILE A 30 -7.27 8.13 1.81
N ALA A 31 -6.58 8.92 0.99
CA ALA A 31 -7.07 9.34 -0.31
C ALA A 31 -7.27 8.16 -1.28
N ILE A 32 -6.44 7.12 -1.18
CA ILE A 32 -6.53 5.93 -2.03
C ILE A 32 -7.43 4.82 -1.45
N MET A 33 -8.08 5.03 -0.30
CA MET A 33 -9.03 4.06 0.28
C MET A 33 -10.15 3.72 -0.72
N GLY A 34 -10.20 2.44 -1.12
CA GLY A 34 -11.16 1.92 -2.10
C GLY A 34 -10.65 1.86 -3.54
N TYR A 35 -9.43 2.33 -3.82
CA TYR A 35 -8.79 2.27 -5.15
C TYR A 35 -7.58 1.32 -5.20
N VAL A 36 -7.27 0.66 -4.07
CA VAL A 36 -6.16 -0.27 -3.97
C VAL A 36 -6.50 -1.61 -4.62
N LYS A 37 -5.63 -2.07 -5.52
CA LYS A 37 -5.76 -3.37 -6.20
C LYS A 37 -5.82 -4.52 -5.19
N ALA A 38 -6.59 -5.56 -5.51
CA ALA A 38 -6.87 -6.67 -4.60
C ALA A 38 -5.60 -7.35 -4.06
N GLU A 39 -4.58 -7.53 -4.92
CA GLU A 39 -3.29 -8.12 -4.56
C GLU A 39 -2.52 -7.32 -3.49
N ASN A 40 -2.77 -6.01 -3.40
CA ASN A 40 -2.08 -5.11 -2.47
C ASN A 40 -2.95 -4.72 -1.25
N LYS A 41 -4.26 -5.03 -1.26
CA LYS A 41 -5.21 -4.62 -0.19
C LYS A 41 -4.74 -5.03 1.20
N LYS A 42 -4.19 -6.23 1.37
CA LYS A 42 -3.73 -6.72 2.68
C LYS A 42 -2.62 -5.83 3.26
N GLN A 43 -1.61 -5.50 2.46
CA GLN A 43 -0.48 -4.67 2.87
C GLN A 43 -0.93 -3.24 3.14
N PHE A 44 -1.76 -2.68 2.26
CA PHE A 44 -2.35 -1.36 2.45
C PHE A 44 -3.15 -1.26 3.76
N ILE A 45 -4.03 -2.22 4.05
CA ILE A 45 -4.84 -2.21 5.28
C ILE A 45 -3.96 -2.33 6.52
N GLN A 46 -2.89 -3.13 6.47
CA GLN A 46 -1.94 -3.27 7.57
C GLN A 46 -1.25 -1.92 7.87
N GLU A 47 -0.77 -1.24 6.84
CA GLU A 47 -0.12 0.07 6.99
C GLU A 47 -1.11 1.15 7.44
N LEU A 48 -2.31 1.19 6.86
CA LEU A 48 -3.32 2.15 7.26
C LEU A 48 -3.72 1.96 8.74
N LYS A 49 -3.86 0.70 9.20
CA LYS A 49 -4.20 0.38 10.59
C LYS A 49 -3.09 0.72 11.58
N SER A 50 -1.82 0.55 11.20
CA SER A 50 -0.68 0.86 12.09
C SER A 50 -0.64 2.35 12.48
N ARG A 51 -1.17 3.22 11.62
CA ARG A 51 -1.18 4.68 11.80
C ARG A 51 -2.41 5.24 12.51
N VAL A 52 -3.46 4.43 12.75
CA VAL A 52 -4.71 4.92 13.34
C VAL A 52 -4.50 5.57 14.71
N ALA A 53 -3.54 5.09 15.49
CA ALA A 53 -3.22 5.62 16.81
C ALA A 53 -2.54 7.01 16.77
N THR A 54 -1.93 7.38 15.64
CA THR A 54 -1.14 8.61 15.48
C THR A 54 -1.80 9.64 14.55
N MET A 55 -3.01 9.36 14.06
CA MET A 55 -3.78 10.28 13.23
C MET A 55 -4.15 11.56 13.99
N SER A 56 -4.03 12.69 13.31
CA SER A 56 -4.70 13.93 13.73
C SER A 56 -6.22 13.78 13.71
N ALA A 57 -6.94 14.70 14.35
CA ALA A 57 -8.40 14.71 14.33
C ALA A 57 -8.98 14.78 12.91
N ASN A 58 -8.34 15.54 12.01
CA ASN A 58 -8.75 15.67 10.62
C ASN A 58 -8.52 14.38 9.84
N GLU A 59 -7.37 13.73 10.00
CA GLU A 59 -7.06 12.45 9.38
C GLU A 59 -7.99 11.36 9.89
N LYS A 60 -8.26 11.33 11.20
CA LYS A 60 -9.16 10.34 11.79
C LYS A 60 -10.58 10.47 11.23
N LYS A 61 -11.09 11.71 11.15
CA LYS A 61 -12.39 11.98 10.50
C LYS A 61 -12.41 11.54 9.04
N ALA A 62 -11.36 11.82 8.28
CA ALA A 62 -11.26 11.42 6.88
C ALA A 62 -11.18 9.89 6.73
N TYR A 63 -10.41 9.21 7.59
CA TYR A 63 -10.33 7.77 7.66
C TYR A 63 -11.71 7.14 7.92
N ASP A 64 -12.42 7.59 8.95
CA ASP A 64 -13.73 7.06 9.33
C ASP A 64 -14.76 7.24 8.19
N ASN A 65 -14.76 8.41 7.53
CA ASN A 65 -15.62 8.68 6.37
C ASN A 65 -15.35 7.77 5.17
N ASN A 66 -14.12 7.27 5.02
CA ASN A 66 -13.71 6.43 3.91
C ASN A 66 -13.70 4.93 4.24
N LEU A 67 -13.93 4.54 5.51
CA LEU A 67 -13.82 3.15 5.97
C LEU A 67 -14.71 2.19 5.17
N ALA A 68 -15.91 2.63 4.80
CA ALA A 68 -16.86 1.84 3.99
C ALA A 68 -16.33 1.51 2.58
N LYS A 69 -15.36 2.26 2.06
CA LYS A 69 -14.76 2.04 0.74
C LYS A 69 -13.75 0.89 0.74
N LEU A 70 -13.27 0.44 1.90
CA LEU A 70 -12.31 -0.67 1.98
C LEU A 70 -12.91 -2.02 1.57
N ASN A 71 -14.22 -2.17 1.72
CA ASN A 71 -14.95 -3.41 1.44
C ASN A 71 -15.56 -3.46 0.02
N LYS A 72 -15.39 -2.39 -0.78
CA LYS A 72 -15.71 -2.37 -2.21
C LYS A 72 -14.56 -2.94 -3.02
#